data_AF-A0AAI9YT35-F1
#
_entry.id   AF-A0AAI9YT35-F1
#
_cell.length_a   1.000
_cell.length_b   1.000
_cell.length_c   1.000
_cell.angle_alpha   90.00
_cell.angle_beta   90.00
_cell.angle_gamma   90.00
#
_symmetry.space_group_name_H-M   'P 1'
#
loop_
_entity.id
_entity.type
_entity.pdbx_description
1 polymer ?
#
loop_
_entity_poly.entity_id
_entity_poly.type
_entity_poly.pdbx_seq_one_letter_code
_entity_poly.pdbx_strand_id
1 'polypeptide(L)'
;MGELADFLVERDQNFRKARLPALYSDFRPQRTLNPDGFQANVSAWRQALARAAWEGRIASQLSAPNLLVVNVDEQLVRSLESKQFGRPLALGTVVREAVADKDLYPLDEFTKAKESIYAGKTWAQVPWSVISWAAGQLFAGKSTSGEDRVPQGRFVVLRNVEATAKSLAERVTSADSRFDRTYTKTHFQKTFADALVQDRRLSETDVDILLVFLSRDKGIVVYDGKVVRIKGSSTDEDETTITEEDAAVSSLKELIADMKQQTALLTSRVDELAATAKEAVVKKNKVAALAALKSKKMTEASLEKRFATLNQLEDVAARIQEARDNVQLVSVMEASAGALKGLNEKVGGADRVGDVVDRLREQMGEVDEVGKIISEAGAAPVVDEFEVDEELEAMEREEREKVEAAERKEREAREEREAEETRRRLEAEMADLKTPVAEPVARQDAKSPTGETAESLERMGLEEREREREKPMPAQ
;
A
#
# COMPACT_ATOMS: atom_id res chain seq x y z
N MET A 1 -0.53 17.61 -32.29
CA MET A 1 -1.77 17.01 -31.69
C MET A 1 -1.72 17.13 -30.17
N GLY A 2 -2.77 17.81 -29.64
CA GLY A 2 -2.86 17.77 -28.16
C GLY A 2 -2.61 16.36 -27.60
N GLU A 3 -1.91 16.27 -26.51
CA GLU A 3 -1.53 15.00 -25.85
C GLU A 3 -2.72 14.03 -25.74
N LEU A 4 -3.95 14.51 -25.54
CA LEU A 4 -5.13 13.62 -25.38
C LEU A 4 -5.66 13.16 -26.73
N ALA A 5 -5.61 14.01 -27.73
CA ALA A 5 -6.06 13.60 -29.09
C ALA A 5 -5.18 12.46 -29.62
N ASP A 6 -3.83 12.56 -29.34
CA ASP A 6 -2.93 11.47 -29.79
C ASP A 6 -3.22 10.17 -29.04
N PHE A 7 -3.48 10.37 -27.86
CA PHE A 7 -3.84 9.19 -27.04
C PHE A 7 -5.10 8.50 -27.59
N LEU A 8 -6.12 9.25 -27.94
CA LEU A 8 -7.39 8.63 -28.39
C LEU A 8 -7.20 7.95 -29.76
N VAL A 9 -6.36 8.48 -30.53
CA VAL A 9 -6.14 7.85 -31.84
C VAL A 9 -5.41 6.52 -31.65
N GLU A 10 -4.57 6.48 -30.64
CA GLU A 10 -3.76 5.26 -30.44
C GLU A 10 -4.55 4.19 -29.68
N ARG A 11 -5.50 4.61 -28.83
CA ARG A 11 -5.98 3.61 -27.84
C ARG A 11 -7.50 3.44 -27.98
N ASP A 12 -8.13 4.24 -28.88
CA ASP A 12 -9.60 4.13 -28.97
C ASP A 12 -10.01 3.74 -30.38
N GLN A 13 -10.77 2.66 -30.49
CA GLN A 13 -11.10 2.09 -31.81
C GLN A 13 -12.04 3.01 -32.60
N ASN A 14 -12.74 3.89 -31.86
CA ASN A 14 -13.68 4.81 -32.54
C ASN A 14 -12.96 6.04 -33.10
N PHE A 15 -11.58 6.19 -32.74
CA PHE A 15 -10.85 7.38 -33.21
C PHE A 15 -9.78 6.95 -34.22
N ARG A 16 -10.21 6.04 -35.14
CA ARG A 16 -9.29 5.67 -36.24
C ARG A 16 -9.16 6.83 -37.23
N LYS A 17 -8.08 6.82 -37.93
CA LYS A 17 -7.75 7.97 -38.82
C LYS A 17 -8.89 8.26 -39.79
N ALA A 18 -9.65 7.24 -40.18
CA ALA A 18 -10.72 7.42 -41.18
C ALA A 18 -11.94 8.14 -40.55
N ARG A 19 -12.08 8.10 -39.24
CA ARG A 19 -13.29 8.66 -38.61
C ARG A 19 -13.02 10.08 -38.09
N LEU A 20 -11.78 10.54 -38.12
CA LEU A 20 -11.39 11.79 -37.43
C LEU A 20 -12.02 13.00 -38.11
N PRO A 21 -12.11 12.94 -39.46
CA PRO A 21 -12.77 14.11 -40.08
C PRO A 21 -14.21 14.27 -39.61
N ALA A 22 -14.92 13.18 -39.53
CA ALA A 22 -16.31 13.27 -39.07
C ALA A 22 -16.39 13.66 -37.59
N LEU A 23 -15.46 13.22 -36.74
CA LEU A 23 -15.53 13.45 -35.28
C LEU A 23 -15.11 14.89 -34.95
N TYR A 24 -14.24 15.50 -35.82
CA TYR A 24 -13.76 16.85 -35.47
C TYR A 24 -14.56 17.89 -36.27
N SER A 25 -15.50 17.42 -37.15
CA SER A 25 -16.33 18.38 -37.91
C SER A 25 -17.56 18.80 -37.09
N ASP A 26 -18.18 19.85 -37.58
CA ASP A 26 -19.48 20.20 -36.96
C ASP A 26 -20.58 19.25 -37.46
N PHE A 27 -20.82 18.17 -36.54
CA PHE A 27 -21.77 17.15 -37.06
C PHE A 27 -23.17 17.41 -36.48
N ARG A 28 -23.54 18.61 -35.99
CA ARG A 28 -24.87 18.94 -35.39
C ARG A 28 -25.97 18.87 -36.45
N PRO A 29 -25.66 19.28 -37.66
CA PRO A 29 -26.74 19.20 -38.67
C PRO A 29 -27.16 17.75 -38.94
N GLN A 30 -26.24 16.82 -38.63
CA GLN A 30 -26.59 15.40 -38.88
C GLN A 30 -27.73 14.94 -37.97
N ARG A 31 -28.02 15.70 -37.00
CA ARG A 31 -29.15 15.34 -36.10
C ARG A 31 -30.45 15.14 -36.90
N THR A 32 -30.61 15.94 -37.90
CA THR A 32 -31.85 15.81 -38.72
C THR A 32 -31.56 15.07 -40.02
N LEU A 33 -30.31 15.25 -40.52
CA LEU A 33 -30.04 14.75 -41.89
C LEU A 33 -29.62 13.27 -41.82
N ASN A 34 -28.92 12.92 -40.82
CA ASN A 34 -28.48 11.53 -40.59
C ASN A 34 -28.36 11.25 -39.08
N PRO A 35 -29.46 10.89 -38.47
CA PRO A 35 -29.51 10.74 -37.01
C PRO A 35 -28.61 9.60 -36.52
N ASP A 36 -28.48 8.56 -37.33
CA ASP A 36 -27.61 7.45 -36.90
C ASP A 36 -26.14 7.91 -36.83
N GLY A 37 -25.73 8.62 -37.85
CA GLY A 37 -24.34 9.16 -37.84
C GLY A 37 -24.12 10.12 -36.66
N PHE A 38 -25.08 10.97 -36.42
CA PHE A 38 -24.97 11.90 -35.27
C PHE A 38 -24.80 11.13 -33.96
N GLN A 39 -25.62 10.12 -33.80
CA GLN A 39 -25.55 9.39 -32.52
C GLN A 39 -24.24 8.60 -32.44
N ALA A 40 -23.82 8.06 -33.57
CA ALA A 40 -22.54 7.34 -33.56
C ALA A 40 -21.38 8.26 -33.15
N ASN A 41 -21.37 9.49 -33.65
CA ASN A 41 -20.31 10.43 -33.26
C ASN A 41 -20.43 10.86 -31.80
N VAL A 42 -21.66 11.08 -31.40
CA VAL A 42 -21.84 11.46 -29.99
C VAL A 42 -21.37 10.31 -29.09
N SER A 43 -21.71 9.12 -29.42
CA SER A 43 -21.34 7.97 -28.59
C SER A 43 -19.81 7.78 -28.60
N ALA A 44 -19.22 7.95 -29.77
CA ALA A 44 -17.74 7.83 -29.83
C ALA A 44 -17.06 8.81 -28.88
N TRP A 45 -17.52 10.07 -28.90
CA TRP A 45 -16.88 11.06 -28.00
C TRP A 45 -17.21 10.76 -26.53
N ARG A 46 -18.36 10.27 -26.21
CA ARG A 46 -18.69 9.94 -24.80
C ARG A 46 -17.76 8.84 -24.28
N GLN A 47 -17.58 7.87 -25.12
CA GLN A 47 -16.71 6.76 -24.70
C GLN A 47 -15.26 7.24 -24.57
N ALA A 48 -14.93 8.06 -25.48
CA ALA A 48 -13.56 8.59 -25.43
C ALA A 48 -13.30 9.39 -24.15
N LEU A 49 -14.26 10.25 -23.79
CA LEU A 49 -14.06 11.06 -22.56
C LEU A 49 -14.06 10.16 -21.32
N ALA A 50 -14.92 9.18 -21.30
CA ALA A 50 -14.93 8.25 -20.16
C ALA A 50 -13.61 7.48 -20.06
N ARG A 51 -13.12 7.09 -21.16
CA ARG A 51 -11.84 6.33 -21.14
C ARG A 51 -10.68 7.25 -20.72
N ALA A 52 -10.66 8.35 -21.39
CA ALA A 52 -9.59 9.28 -21.01
C ALA A 52 -9.59 9.57 -19.51
N ALA A 53 -10.81 9.78 -18.98
CA ALA A 53 -10.86 10.00 -17.50
C ALA A 53 -10.39 8.76 -16.75
N TRP A 54 -10.81 7.63 -17.18
CA TRP A 54 -10.49 6.36 -16.48
C TRP A 54 -8.98 6.10 -16.51
N GLU A 55 -8.33 6.66 -17.56
CA GLU A 55 -6.89 6.37 -17.66
C GLU A 55 -6.07 7.52 -17.10
N GLY A 56 -6.81 8.49 -16.48
CA GLY A 56 -6.11 9.58 -15.75
C GLY A 56 -5.43 10.56 -16.72
N ARG A 57 -5.92 10.65 -17.92
CA ARG A 57 -5.22 11.48 -18.93
C ARG A 57 -5.86 12.87 -19.01
N ILE A 58 -6.96 12.98 -18.25
CA ILE A 58 -7.56 14.33 -18.28
C ILE A 58 -7.00 15.14 -17.10
N ALA A 59 -6.25 16.16 -17.47
CA ALA A 59 -5.58 16.97 -16.44
C ALA A 59 -6.58 17.45 -15.36
N SER A 60 -6.11 17.21 -14.09
CA SER A 60 -6.93 17.74 -12.98
C SER A 60 -6.18 18.86 -12.25
N GLN A 61 -6.84 19.99 -11.97
CA GLN A 61 -6.23 21.11 -11.20
C GLN A 61 -5.61 20.61 -9.91
N LEU A 62 -5.71 19.28 -9.52
CA LEU A 62 -5.19 18.73 -8.25
C LEU A 62 -4.02 17.79 -8.55
N SER A 63 -3.05 17.46 -7.45
CA SER A 63 -1.81 16.67 -7.46
C SER A 63 -2.06 15.25 -7.98
N ALA A 64 -3.47 14.68 -8.07
CA ALA A 64 -3.76 13.38 -8.70
C ALA A 64 -4.99 13.50 -9.62
N PRO A 65 -4.91 12.86 -10.82
CA PRO A 65 -6.03 12.94 -11.76
C PRO A 65 -7.28 12.22 -11.21
N ASN A 66 -8.48 12.81 -11.56
CA ASN A 66 -9.75 12.13 -11.21
C ASN A 66 -10.11 11.09 -12.28
N LEU A 67 -10.45 9.95 -11.79
CA LEU A 67 -10.78 8.88 -12.76
C LEU A 67 -12.28 8.80 -13.00
N LEU A 68 -13.06 9.37 -12.10
CA LEU A 68 -14.53 9.23 -12.22
C LEU A 68 -15.15 10.57 -12.59
N VAL A 69 -14.25 11.55 -12.79
CA VAL A 69 -14.79 12.90 -13.08
C VAL A 69 -14.06 13.45 -14.31
N VAL A 70 -14.88 14.14 -15.10
CA VAL A 70 -14.24 14.87 -16.21
C VAL A 70 -14.48 16.37 -16.04
N ASN A 71 -13.29 17.11 -16.14
CA ASN A 71 -13.40 18.58 -16.12
C ASN A 71 -13.54 19.14 -17.54
N VAL A 72 -14.78 19.68 -17.74
CA VAL A 72 -14.98 20.29 -19.08
C VAL A 72 -14.67 21.79 -19.02
N ASP A 73 -13.41 22.14 -19.50
CA ASP A 73 -12.94 23.55 -19.55
C ASP A 73 -12.08 23.76 -20.80
N GLU A 74 -11.58 24.90 -20.91
CA GLU A 74 -10.78 25.22 -22.12
C GLU A 74 -9.52 24.36 -22.19
N GLN A 75 -9.04 23.94 -21.07
CA GLN A 75 -7.86 23.06 -21.09
C GLN A 75 -8.19 21.72 -21.75
N LEU A 76 -9.33 21.20 -21.44
CA LEU A 76 -9.73 19.93 -22.09
C LEU A 76 -9.82 20.10 -23.61
N VAL A 77 -10.43 21.18 -24.01
CA VAL A 77 -10.59 21.40 -25.46
C VAL A 77 -9.22 21.53 -26.13
N ARG A 78 -8.35 22.23 -25.46
CA ARG A 78 -6.99 22.40 -26.02
C ARG A 78 -6.27 21.05 -26.11
N SER A 79 -6.50 20.25 -25.09
CA SER A 79 -5.80 18.95 -25.09
C SER A 79 -6.36 18.03 -26.19
N LEU A 80 -7.54 18.28 -26.68
CA LEU A 80 -8.16 17.43 -27.72
C LEU A 80 -7.90 18.02 -29.10
N GLU A 81 -7.16 19.12 -29.16
CA GLU A 81 -6.91 19.76 -30.47
C GLU A 81 -5.96 18.89 -31.30
N SER A 82 -6.44 18.78 -32.55
CA SER A 82 -5.62 18.01 -33.51
C SER A 82 -4.87 18.96 -34.43
N LYS A 83 -3.63 18.57 -34.83
CA LYS A 83 -2.84 19.46 -35.72
C LYS A 83 -3.49 19.53 -37.10
N GLN A 84 -4.09 18.40 -37.45
CA GLN A 84 -4.65 18.32 -38.81
C GLN A 84 -6.09 18.83 -38.85
N PHE A 85 -6.86 18.61 -37.77
CA PHE A 85 -8.31 18.89 -37.91
C PHE A 85 -8.74 19.96 -36.92
N GLY A 86 -7.79 20.44 -36.22
CA GLY A 86 -8.12 21.54 -35.28
C GLY A 86 -8.92 21.06 -34.07
N ARG A 87 -9.78 22.01 -33.44
CA ARG A 87 -10.55 21.65 -32.22
C ARG A 87 -11.85 20.94 -32.61
N PRO A 88 -12.28 20.13 -31.74
CA PRO A 88 -13.57 19.51 -32.04
C PRO A 88 -14.72 20.53 -31.99
N LEU A 89 -15.53 20.55 -33.06
CA LEU A 89 -16.47 21.68 -33.24
C LEU A 89 -17.82 21.35 -32.60
N ALA A 90 -18.04 20.02 -32.28
CA ALA A 90 -19.36 19.71 -31.71
C ALA A 90 -19.20 19.10 -30.31
N LEU A 91 -18.09 19.39 -29.68
CA LEU A 91 -17.86 18.80 -28.35
C LEU A 91 -18.90 19.30 -27.34
N GLY A 92 -19.28 20.60 -27.42
CA GLY A 92 -20.36 21.10 -26.54
C GLY A 92 -21.64 20.27 -26.65
N THR A 93 -21.99 19.99 -27.89
CA THR A 93 -23.21 19.18 -28.10
C THR A 93 -23.04 17.78 -27.50
N VAL A 94 -21.89 17.24 -27.59
CA VAL A 94 -21.64 15.89 -27.03
C VAL A 94 -21.85 15.91 -25.51
N VAL A 95 -21.30 16.93 -24.82
CA VAL A 95 -21.44 17.01 -23.36
C VAL A 95 -22.92 17.18 -22.98
N ARG A 96 -23.63 17.99 -23.73
CA ARG A 96 -25.06 18.21 -23.39
C ARG A 96 -25.86 16.92 -23.59
N GLU A 97 -25.50 16.25 -24.74
CA GLU A 97 -26.24 15.00 -24.96
C GLU A 97 -25.89 13.97 -23.87
N ALA A 98 -24.63 13.97 -23.45
CA ALA A 98 -24.22 13.03 -22.38
C ALA A 98 -24.93 13.35 -21.06
N VAL A 99 -25.10 14.60 -20.78
CA VAL A 99 -25.83 14.99 -19.54
C VAL A 99 -27.30 14.59 -19.66
N ALA A 100 -27.85 14.85 -20.91
CA ALA A 100 -29.28 14.53 -21.11
C ALA A 100 -29.52 13.02 -20.97
N ASP A 101 -28.53 12.25 -21.36
CA ASP A 101 -28.72 10.79 -21.33
C ASP A 101 -28.22 10.22 -19.99
N LYS A 102 -27.73 11.08 -19.12
CA LYS A 102 -27.30 10.71 -17.76
C LYS A 102 -26.00 9.89 -17.80
N ASP A 103 -25.29 10.02 -18.83
CA ASP A 103 -23.93 9.45 -18.85
C ASP A 103 -22.94 10.38 -18.10
N LEU A 104 -23.22 11.65 -18.17
CA LEU A 104 -22.48 12.62 -17.35
C LEU A 104 -23.46 13.33 -16.40
N TYR A 105 -22.94 13.45 -15.21
CA TYR A 105 -23.78 14.08 -14.16
C TYR A 105 -22.98 15.21 -13.50
N PRO A 106 -23.64 16.38 -13.51
CA PRO A 106 -22.89 17.45 -12.83
C PRO A 106 -22.51 17.05 -11.39
N LEU A 107 -21.24 17.33 -11.08
CA LEU A 107 -20.66 16.81 -9.81
C LEU A 107 -21.44 17.35 -8.61
N ASP A 108 -21.77 18.62 -8.57
CA ASP A 108 -22.47 19.20 -7.39
C ASP A 108 -23.87 18.59 -7.23
N GLU A 109 -24.42 18.38 -8.31
CA GLU A 109 -25.77 17.78 -8.23
C GLU A 109 -25.70 16.31 -7.81
N PHE A 110 -24.76 15.69 -8.36
CA PHE A 110 -24.60 14.26 -8.00
C PHE A 110 -24.37 14.12 -6.50
N THR A 111 -23.58 14.95 -5.93
CA THR A 111 -23.20 14.79 -4.50
C THR A 111 -24.34 15.27 -3.60
N LYS A 112 -25.17 16.22 -4.03
CA LYS A 112 -26.21 16.80 -3.16
C LYS A 112 -27.52 16.00 -3.30
N ALA A 113 -27.51 15.16 -4.28
CA ALA A 113 -28.78 14.44 -4.48
C ALA A 113 -29.04 13.49 -3.30
N LYS A 114 -30.37 13.59 -2.79
CA LYS A 114 -30.70 12.78 -1.58
C LYS A 114 -31.32 11.43 -2.00
N GLU A 115 -31.84 11.42 -3.22
CA GLU A 115 -32.43 10.15 -3.69
C GLU A 115 -31.57 9.57 -4.82
N SER A 116 -31.94 8.25 -5.03
CA SER A 116 -31.16 7.58 -6.09
C SER A 116 -31.25 8.36 -7.42
N ILE A 117 -30.10 8.36 -8.10
CA ILE A 117 -30.06 9.08 -9.41
C ILE A 117 -30.75 8.23 -10.48
N TYR A 118 -31.26 7.02 -9.92
CA TYR A 118 -32.01 6.17 -10.88
C TYR A 118 -33.49 6.13 -10.52
N ALA A 119 -33.75 6.80 -9.21
CA ALA A 119 -35.15 6.73 -8.73
C ALA A 119 -35.98 7.87 -9.33
N GLY A 120 -36.66 7.63 -10.59
CA GLY A 120 -37.77 8.52 -10.99
C GLY A 120 -37.83 8.64 -12.52
N LYS A 121 -38.63 7.92 -13.38
CA LYS A 121 -39.91 8.43 -13.95
C LYS A 121 -40.37 9.71 -13.24
N THR A 122 -39.64 10.88 -13.04
CA THR A 122 -40.34 12.15 -12.74
C THR A 122 -39.39 13.32 -13.05
N TRP A 123 -39.02 13.49 -14.28
CA TRP A 123 -38.68 14.71 -15.01
C TRP A 123 -39.55 15.90 -14.56
N ALA A 124 -40.33 15.96 -13.40
CA ALA A 124 -41.22 17.13 -13.15
C ALA A 124 -40.78 17.84 -11.86
N GLN A 125 -39.57 17.55 -11.24
CA GLN A 125 -39.25 18.33 -10.02
C GLN A 125 -37.80 18.82 -10.09
N VAL A 126 -37.22 18.76 -11.33
CA VAL A 126 -35.98 19.54 -11.46
C VAL A 126 -36.33 21.04 -11.53
N PRO A 127 -36.19 21.88 -10.31
CA PRO A 127 -36.45 23.33 -10.30
C PRO A 127 -35.99 23.99 -11.61
N TRP A 128 -37.03 24.26 -12.49
CA TRP A 128 -36.88 25.12 -13.70
C TRP A 128 -35.76 26.15 -13.49
N SER A 129 -35.11 26.36 -12.36
CA SER A 129 -34.05 27.37 -12.19
C SER A 129 -32.65 26.78 -12.44
N VAL A 130 -32.50 25.45 -12.74
CA VAL A 130 -31.21 24.77 -13.02
C VAL A 130 -31.17 24.43 -14.51
N ILE A 131 -32.19 24.52 -15.33
CA ILE A 131 -32.20 24.70 -16.80
C ILE A 131 -31.96 26.18 -17.14
N SER A 132 -32.07 27.05 -16.09
CA SER A 132 -31.96 28.50 -16.40
C SER A 132 -30.50 28.93 -16.39
N TRP A 133 -29.43 28.11 -15.89
CA TRP A 133 -28.05 28.47 -16.28
C TRP A 133 -27.66 27.77 -17.59
N ALA A 134 -28.50 26.66 -18.03
CA ALA A 134 -28.43 26.13 -19.41
C ALA A 134 -29.55 26.70 -20.28
N ALA A 135 -30.49 27.47 -19.77
CA ALA A 135 -31.55 28.15 -20.55
C ALA A 135 -31.34 29.67 -20.49
N GLY A 136 -30.35 30.28 -19.67
CA GLY A 136 -30.18 31.73 -19.86
C GLY A 136 -29.15 32.02 -20.95
N GLN A 137 -28.83 30.90 -21.73
CA GLN A 137 -28.35 31.04 -23.12
C GLN A 137 -29.29 30.34 -24.10
N LEU A 138 -30.40 29.80 -23.65
CA LEU A 138 -31.21 29.09 -24.67
C LEU A 138 -32.69 29.47 -24.53
N PHE A 139 -33.09 30.72 -23.98
CA PHE A 139 -34.46 31.20 -24.28
C PHE A 139 -34.47 32.73 -24.24
N ALA A 140 -33.24 33.39 -24.51
CA ALA A 140 -33.27 34.64 -25.30
C ALA A 140 -32.60 34.41 -26.66
N GLY A 141 -33.13 33.32 -27.43
CA GLY A 141 -33.14 33.69 -28.88
C GLY A 141 -32.86 32.45 -29.74
N LYS A 142 -33.62 31.44 -29.98
CA LYS A 142 -33.22 30.95 -31.32
C LYS A 142 -31.71 31.10 -31.55
N SER A 143 -30.77 30.38 -30.92
CA SER A 143 -29.34 30.53 -31.33
C SER A 143 -29.15 30.04 -32.78
N THR A 144 -29.67 30.56 -33.81
CA THR A 144 -29.00 30.97 -35.06
C THR A 144 -27.60 31.52 -34.80
N SER A 145 -26.88 31.28 -33.57
CA SER A 145 -25.47 31.71 -33.63
C SER A 145 -24.58 30.49 -33.85
N GLY A 146 -24.36 30.01 -35.06
CA GLY A 146 -23.33 29.29 -35.82
C GLY A 146 -22.23 28.71 -34.92
N GLU A 147 -22.14 28.95 -33.42
CA GLU A 147 -20.91 28.39 -32.80
C GLU A 147 -21.29 27.56 -31.56
N ASP A 148 -20.91 26.25 -31.55
CA ASP A 148 -21.08 25.29 -30.45
C ASP A 148 -20.23 25.71 -29.24
N ARG A 149 -20.97 26.17 -28.12
CA ARG A 149 -20.21 26.53 -26.91
C ARG A 149 -20.12 25.34 -25.96
N VAL A 150 -18.85 25.10 -25.48
CA VAL A 150 -18.63 23.92 -24.61
C VAL A 150 -19.01 24.32 -23.17
N PRO A 151 -19.94 23.53 -22.58
CA PRO A 151 -20.27 23.82 -21.18
C PRO A 151 -19.06 23.66 -20.25
N GLN A 152 -19.03 24.63 -19.31
CA GLN A 152 -17.89 24.51 -18.37
C GLN A 152 -18.38 23.92 -17.04
N GLY A 153 -17.61 22.94 -16.59
CA GLY A 153 -17.99 22.35 -15.29
C GLY A 153 -17.36 20.97 -15.11
N ARG A 154 -17.68 20.42 -13.91
CA ARG A 154 -17.17 19.07 -13.58
C ARG A 154 -18.33 18.06 -13.62
N PHE A 155 -17.92 16.99 -14.26
CA PHE A 155 -19.04 16.03 -14.46
C PHE A 155 -18.57 14.63 -14.04
N VAL A 156 -19.57 13.99 -13.33
CA VAL A 156 -19.28 12.58 -12.94
C VAL A 156 -19.57 11.66 -14.13
N VAL A 157 -18.57 10.79 -14.39
CA VAL A 157 -18.75 9.83 -15.50
C VAL A 157 -19.36 8.55 -14.93
N LEU A 158 -20.66 8.32 -15.17
CA LEU A 158 -21.44 7.28 -14.46
C LEU A 158 -20.94 5.88 -14.86
N ARG A 159 -20.66 5.75 -16.06
CA ARG A 159 -20.16 4.42 -16.46
C ARG A 159 -18.93 4.02 -15.65
N ASN A 160 -17.98 4.93 -15.48
CA ASN A 160 -16.78 4.61 -14.68
C ASN A 160 -17.14 4.33 -13.22
N VAL A 161 -18.08 5.10 -12.72
CA VAL A 161 -18.49 4.89 -11.32
C VAL A 161 -19.10 3.49 -11.16
N GLU A 162 -19.97 3.13 -12.09
CA GLU A 162 -20.65 1.82 -11.99
C GLU A 162 -19.62 0.68 -12.10
N ALA A 163 -18.72 0.87 -13.02
CA ALA A 163 -17.68 -0.17 -13.17
C ALA A 163 -16.85 -0.32 -11.88
N THR A 164 -16.53 0.83 -11.31
CA THR A 164 -15.76 0.77 -10.05
C THR A 164 -16.59 0.17 -8.91
N ALA A 165 -17.79 0.49 -8.86
CA ALA A 165 -18.67 -0.06 -7.80
C ALA A 165 -18.79 -1.59 -7.95
N LYS A 166 -18.98 -1.99 -9.19
CA LYS A 166 -19.08 -3.44 -9.43
C LYS A 166 -17.81 -4.16 -8.96
N SER A 167 -16.67 -3.64 -9.30
CA SER A 167 -15.41 -4.25 -8.84
C SER A 167 -15.35 -4.35 -7.31
N LEU A 168 -15.77 -3.28 -6.67
CA LEU A 168 -15.76 -3.32 -5.18
C LEU A 168 -16.75 -4.35 -4.65
N ALA A 169 -17.98 -4.40 -5.23
CA ALA A 169 -19.01 -5.34 -4.75
C ALA A 169 -18.51 -6.79 -4.85
N GLU A 170 -17.77 -7.13 -5.88
CA GLU A 170 -17.25 -8.50 -6.04
C GLU A 170 -16.17 -8.81 -4.99
N ARG A 171 -15.73 -7.86 -4.34
CA ARG A 171 -14.60 -8.13 -3.43
C ARG A 171 -15.05 -8.07 -1.96
N VAL A 172 -16.03 -7.26 -1.82
CA VAL A 172 -16.46 -7.10 -0.41
C VAL A 172 -17.30 -8.33 -0.03
N THR A 173 -16.59 -9.51 0.44
CA THR A 173 -17.18 -10.77 0.93
C THR A 173 -18.14 -10.51 2.09
N SER A 174 -19.20 -11.26 2.15
CA SER A 174 -20.27 -11.20 3.19
C SER A 174 -19.83 -11.94 4.46
N ALA A 175 -18.48 -12.49 4.48
CA ALA A 175 -18.19 -13.37 5.64
C ALA A 175 -17.41 -12.59 6.70
N ASP A 176 -17.36 -11.15 6.60
CA ASP A 176 -16.57 -10.41 7.62
C ASP A 176 -17.50 -9.80 8.67
N SER A 177 -17.09 -9.95 9.98
CA SER A 177 -17.85 -9.32 11.07
C SER A 177 -18.07 -7.82 10.83
N ARG A 178 -19.18 -7.25 11.33
CA ARG A 178 -19.47 -5.80 11.22
C ARG A 178 -18.23 -4.96 11.59
N PHE A 179 -17.55 -5.43 12.62
CA PHE A 179 -16.31 -4.72 12.99
C PHE A 179 -15.34 -4.64 11.81
N ASP A 180 -15.27 -5.75 11.05
CA ASP A 180 -14.33 -5.78 9.91
C ASP A 180 -14.87 -4.98 8.72
N ARG A 181 -16.09 -4.69 8.77
CA ARG A 181 -16.68 -4.02 7.58
C ARG A 181 -16.84 -2.52 7.83
N THR A 182 -16.32 -2.00 8.96
CA THR A 182 -16.46 -0.56 9.27
C THR A 182 -15.09 0.11 9.12
N TYR A 183 -15.20 1.22 8.33
CA TYR A 183 -13.92 1.91 8.03
C TYR A 183 -14.10 3.43 8.16
N THR A 184 -12.95 4.07 8.52
CA THR A 184 -12.93 5.50 8.12
C THR A 184 -12.75 5.63 6.59
N LYS A 185 -13.07 6.87 6.17
CA LYS A 185 -12.92 7.06 4.71
C LYS A 185 -11.48 6.84 4.27
N THR A 186 -10.59 7.34 5.02
CA THR A 186 -9.16 7.21 4.66
C THR A 186 -8.73 5.73 4.68
N HIS A 187 -9.16 5.09 5.74
CA HIS A 187 -8.79 3.66 5.83
C HIS A 187 -9.44 2.86 4.70
N PHE A 188 -10.62 3.22 4.35
CA PHE A 188 -11.28 2.52 3.24
C PHE A 188 -10.51 2.73 1.94
N GLN A 189 -10.09 3.93 1.75
CA GLN A 189 -9.34 4.21 0.51
C GLN A 189 -8.02 3.41 0.48
N LYS A 190 -7.31 3.32 1.57
CA LYS A 190 -6.03 2.61 1.60
C LYS A 190 -6.25 1.09 1.41
N THR A 191 -7.34 0.63 1.99
CA THR A 191 -7.57 -0.83 1.94
C THR A 191 -8.00 -1.26 0.54
N PHE A 192 -8.69 -0.34 -0.14
CA PHE A 192 -9.27 -0.85 -1.40
C PHE A 192 -8.63 -0.12 -2.58
N ALA A 193 -7.57 0.70 -2.26
CA ALA A 193 -6.93 1.55 -3.29
C ALA A 193 -6.35 0.68 -4.41
N ASP A 194 -5.80 -0.49 -4.17
CA ASP A 194 -5.17 -1.32 -5.21
C ASP A 194 -6.20 -2.21 -5.91
N ALA A 195 -7.29 -2.34 -5.25
CA ALA A 195 -8.29 -3.30 -5.76
C ALA A 195 -9.36 -2.61 -6.61
N LEU A 196 -9.47 -1.26 -6.54
CA LEU A 196 -10.63 -0.59 -7.17
C LEU A 196 -10.25 -0.07 -8.56
N VAL A 197 -8.83 0.08 -8.76
CA VAL A 197 -8.46 0.53 -10.11
C VAL A 197 -7.07 -0.02 -10.43
N GLN A 198 -6.96 -1.23 -11.19
CA GLN A 198 -5.72 -1.94 -11.61
C GLN A 198 -4.56 -0.96 -11.83
N ASP A 199 -3.63 -0.68 -10.77
CA ASP A 199 -2.33 0.03 -10.89
C ASP A 199 -2.51 1.54 -10.82
N ARG A 200 -3.82 1.97 -10.45
CA ARG A 200 -4.05 3.43 -10.31
C ARG A 200 -4.73 3.70 -8.96
N ARG A 201 -4.74 5.13 -8.70
CA ARG A 201 -5.31 5.44 -7.37
C ARG A 201 -6.46 6.47 -7.53
N LEU A 202 -7.53 6.12 -6.87
CA LEU A 202 -8.65 7.09 -6.90
C LEU A 202 -8.31 8.31 -6.05
N SER A 203 -8.65 9.45 -6.63
CA SER A 203 -8.51 10.68 -5.82
C SER A 203 -9.55 10.73 -4.70
N GLU A 204 -9.37 11.69 -3.79
CA GLU A 204 -10.35 11.85 -2.68
C GLU A 204 -11.77 12.12 -3.23
N THR A 205 -11.77 12.94 -4.25
CA THR A 205 -13.09 13.22 -4.86
C THR A 205 -13.71 11.94 -5.44
N ASP A 206 -12.89 11.15 -6.10
CA ASP A 206 -13.41 9.89 -6.68
C ASP A 206 -13.97 8.96 -5.60
N VAL A 207 -13.25 8.95 -4.47
CA VAL A 207 -13.70 8.04 -3.40
C VAL A 207 -15.04 8.55 -2.84
N ASP A 208 -15.17 9.84 -2.71
CA ASP A 208 -16.45 10.38 -2.22
C ASP A 208 -17.60 10.06 -3.17
N ILE A 209 -17.31 10.23 -4.44
CA ILE A 209 -18.37 9.95 -5.43
C ILE A 209 -18.75 8.47 -5.37
N LEU A 210 -17.76 7.67 -5.28
CA LEU A 210 -18.03 6.21 -5.24
C LEU A 210 -18.84 5.84 -3.99
N LEU A 211 -18.44 6.37 -2.82
CA LEU A 211 -19.15 6.01 -1.57
C LEU A 211 -20.58 6.56 -1.55
N VAL A 212 -20.74 7.77 -2.15
CA VAL A 212 -22.13 8.30 -2.22
C VAL A 212 -22.97 7.39 -3.12
N PHE A 213 -22.36 7.01 -4.20
CA PHE A 213 -23.11 6.16 -5.15
C PHE A 213 -23.43 4.80 -4.52
N LEU A 214 -22.49 4.17 -3.88
CA LEU A 214 -22.70 2.84 -3.25
C LEU A 214 -23.77 2.93 -2.14
N SER A 215 -23.73 4.01 -1.39
CA SER A 215 -24.70 4.16 -0.28
C SER A 215 -26.08 4.50 -0.82
N ARG A 216 -26.15 5.52 -1.70
CA ARG A 216 -27.47 6.08 -2.13
C ARG A 216 -28.11 5.17 -3.18
N ASP A 217 -27.29 4.59 -4.13
CA ASP A 217 -27.91 3.95 -5.32
C ASP A 217 -27.84 2.43 -5.19
N LYS A 218 -26.76 1.95 -4.60
CA LYS A 218 -26.63 0.48 -4.63
C LYS A 218 -27.02 -0.13 -3.28
N GLY A 219 -26.98 0.70 -2.27
CA GLY A 219 -27.34 0.20 -0.93
C GLY A 219 -26.35 -0.84 -0.41
N ILE A 220 -25.16 -0.81 -0.90
CA ILE A 220 -24.15 -1.82 -0.49
C ILE A 220 -23.41 -1.32 0.75
N VAL A 221 -23.36 0.06 0.89
CA VAL A 221 -22.66 0.60 2.08
C VAL A 221 -23.56 1.64 2.75
N VAL A 222 -23.26 1.95 4.01
CA VAL A 222 -23.78 3.14 4.72
C VAL A 222 -22.64 4.14 4.94
N TYR A 223 -22.90 5.37 4.48
CA TYR A 223 -21.79 6.34 4.50
C TYR A 223 -22.32 7.69 5.01
N ASP A 224 -21.59 8.30 6.00
CA ASP A 224 -22.08 9.60 6.54
C ASP A 224 -21.05 10.70 6.28
N GLY A 225 -20.11 10.44 5.38
CA GLY A 225 -19.08 11.48 5.06
C GLY A 225 -17.74 11.19 5.73
N LYS A 226 -17.84 10.45 6.83
CA LYS A 226 -16.57 10.16 7.54
C LYS A 226 -16.39 8.65 7.70
N VAL A 227 -17.46 7.99 7.94
CA VAL A 227 -17.35 6.55 8.27
C VAL A 227 -18.09 5.76 7.17
N VAL A 228 -17.38 4.68 6.80
CA VAL A 228 -18.01 3.80 5.80
C VAL A 228 -18.22 2.40 6.41
N ARG A 229 -19.50 2.01 6.26
CA ARG A 229 -19.76 0.63 6.72
C ARG A 229 -20.35 -0.17 5.55
N ILE A 230 -19.67 -1.36 5.34
CA ILE A 230 -20.17 -2.22 4.25
C ILE A 230 -21.26 -3.15 4.81
N LYS A 231 -22.42 -3.22 4.06
CA LYS A 231 -23.55 -4.00 4.59
C LYS A 231 -23.25 -5.50 4.44
N GLY A 232 -23.46 -6.34 5.50
CA GLY A 232 -23.22 -7.80 5.50
C GLY A 232 -24.44 -8.56 5.02
N SER A 233 -24.39 -9.96 4.95
CA SER A 233 -25.36 -10.92 4.37
C SER A 233 -26.46 -11.27 5.38
N SER A 234 -26.36 -10.90 6.72
CA SER A 234 -27.39 -11.29 7.70
C SER A 234 -28.51 -10.23 7.77
N THR A 235 -29.76 -10.65 7.29
CA THR A 235 -31.12 -10.05 7.28
C THR A 235 -31.49 -9.50 8.66
N ASP A 236 -30.53 -9.27 9.69
CA ASP A 236 -30.96 -8.51 10.90
C ASP A 236 -29.94 -7.42 11.21
N GLU A 237 -29.77 -6.39 10.32
CA GLU A 237 -29.19 -5.09 10.77
C GLU A 237 -29.54 -4.00 9.76
N ASP A 238 -30.77 -3.79 9.34
CA ASP A 238 -31.48 -2.61 8.80
C ASP A 238 -31.08 -1.33 9.53
N GLU A 239 -29.80 -1.25 10.16
CA GLU A 239 -29.52 0.13 10.59
C GLU A 239 -28.91 0.92 9.41
N THR A 240 -29.72 1.69 8.86
CA THR A 240 -29.42 2.51 7.66
C THR A 240 -28.56 3.72 8.04
N THR A 241 -28.17 3.63 9.42
CA THR A 241 -27.39 4.85 9.75
C THR A 241 -26.14 4.43 10.54
N ILE A 242 -25.17 5.28 10.40
CA ILE A 242 -23.91 5.06 11.14
C ILE A 242 -24.15 5.37 12.62
N THR A 243 -23.81 4.38 13.49
CA THR A 243 -24.02 4.58 14.94
C THR A 243 -22.74 5.14 15.57
N GLU A 244 -22.93 5.57 16.76
CA GLU A 244 -21.75 6.07 17.52
C GLU A 244 -20.72 4.95 17.72
N GLU A 245 -21.17 3.80 17.81
CA GLU A 245 -20.24 2.64 17.93
C GLU A 245 -19.40 2.47 16.66
N ASP A 246 -20.06 2.60 15.49
CA ASP A 246 -19.32 2.51 14.21
C ASP A 246 -18.24 3.60 14.12
N ALA A 247 -18.63 4.76 14.61
CA ALA A 247 -17.63 5.85 14.58
C ALA A 247 -16.44 5.53 15.48
N ALA A 248 -16.75 5.00 16.63
CA ALA A 248 -15.64 4.68 17.58
C ALA A 248 -14.77 3.54 17.03
N VAL A 249 -15.44 2.55 16.41
CA VAL A 249 -14.68 1.39 15.91
C VAL A 249 -13.80 1.85 14.73
N SER A 250 -14.44 2.57 13.85
CA SER A 250 -13.62 3.05 12.71
C SER A 250 -12.44 3.89 13.18
N SER A 251 -12.63 4.78 14.16
CA SER A 251 -11.53 5.60 14.68
C SER A 251 -10.46 4.72 15.35
N LEU A 252 -10.91 3.75 16.12
CA LEU A 252 -9.95 2.84 16.79
C LEU A 252 -9.12 2.09 15.74
N LYS A 253 -9.76 1.69 14.71
CA LYS A 253 -8.99 0.94 13.67
C LYS A 253 -7.99 1.87 12.99
N GLU A 254 -8.46 2.99 12.67
CA GLU A 254 -7.51 3.95 12.07
C GLU A 254 -6.33 4.22 13.00
N LEU A 255 -6.60 4.37 14.20
CA LEU A 255 -5.50 4.63 15.16
C LEU A 255 -4.55 3.43 15.20
N ILE A 256 -5.11 2.26 15.24
CA ILE A 256 -4.24 1.07 15.29
C ILE A 256 -3.38 1.01 14.02
N ALA A 257 -4.03 1.24 12.90
CA ALA A 257 -3.24 1.25 11.65
C ALA A 257 -2.13 2.31 11.69
N ASP A 258 -2.44 3.50 12.12
CA ASP A 258 -1.41 4.56 12.23
C ASP A 258 -0.28 4.15 13.17
N MET A 259 -0.63 3.51 14.26
CA MET A 259 0.42 3.11 15.23
C MET A 259 1.31 2.01 14.64
N LYS A 260 0.70 1.19 13.93
CA LYS A 260 1.51 0.12 13.31
C LYS A 260 2.52 0.73 12.33
N GLN A 261 2.01 1.68 11.55
CA GLN A 261 2.94 2.35 10.61
C GLN A 261 4.07 3.09 11.36
N GLN A 262 3.72 3.76 12.36
CA GLN A 262 4.75 4.48 13.13
C GLN A 262 5.76 3.51 13.75
N THR A 263 5.24 2.42 14.30
CA THR A 263 6.18 1.45 14.90
C THR A 263 7.11 0.89 13.83
N ALA A 264 6.57 0.69 12.60
CA ALA A 264 7.43 0.19 11.52
C ALA A 264 8.53 1.21 11.17
N LEU A 265 8.18 2.46 11.15
CA LEU A 265 9.19 3.51 10.86
C LEU A 265 10.24 3.58 11.97
N LEU A 266 9.79 3.58 13.22
CA LEU A 266 10.75 3.66 14.34
C LEU A 266 11.68 2.44 14.36
N THR A 267 11.10 1.27 13.98
CA THR A 267 11.96 0.05 13.92
C THR A 267 13.04 0.25 12.85
N SER A 268 12.63 0.73 11.70
CA SER A 268 13.62 0.98 10.64
C SER A 268 14.69 1.99 11.11
N ARG A 269 14.29 2.98 11.75
CA ARG A 269 15.26 3.98 12.26
C ARG A 269 16.22 3.34 13.28
N VAL A 270 15.68 2.54 14.17
CA VAL A 270 16.57 1.87 15.13
C VAL A 270 17.62 1.05 14.36
N ASP A 271 17.18 0.38 13.28
CA ASP A 271 18.14 -0.43 12.49
C ASP A 271 19.20 0.47 11.84
N GLU A 272 18.77 1.58 11.38
CA GLU A 272 19.74 2.51 10.76
C GLU A 272 20.75 3.04 11.78
N LEU A 273 20.29 3.44 12.96
CA LEU A 273 21.21 3.97 13.98
C LEU A 273 22.15 2.88 14.48
N ALA A 274 21.62 1.68 14.49
CA ALA A 274 22.50 0.56 14.88
C ALA A 274 23.62 0.38 13.85
N ALA A 275 23.25 0.45 12.61
CA ALA A 275 24.27 0.34 11.55
C ALA A 275 25.28 1.49 11.62
N THR A 276 24.79 2.67 11.84
CA THR A 276 25.69 3.83 11.97
C THR A 276 26.64 3.66 13.16
N ALA A 277 26.08 3.18 14.25
CA ALA A 277 26.95 2.99 15.43
C ALA A 277 28.03 1.95 15.13
N LYS A 278 27.64 0.92 14.45
CA LYS A 278 28.63 -0.13 14.10
C LYS A 278 29.72 0.44 13.19
N GLU A 279 29.30 1.16 12.20
CA GLU A 279 30.27 1.79 11.29
C GLU A 279 31.22 2.72 12.05
N ALA A 280 30.72 3.49 12.93
CA ALA A 280 31.57 4.41 13.71
C ALA A 280 32.58 3.64 14.58
N VAL A 281 32.14 2.44 15.06
CA VAL A 281 33.08 1.63 15.88
C VAL A 281 34.20 1.10 14.98
N VAL A 282 33.84 0.74 13.77
CA VAL A 282 34.87 0.24 12.84
C VAL A 282 35.86 1.36 12.50
N LYS A 283 35.34 2.55 12.45
CA LYS A 283 36.22 3.70 12.10
C LYS A 283 36.92 4.24 13.34
N LYS A 284 36.68 3.56 14.48
CA LYS A 284 37.30 3.95 15.77
C LYS A 284 36.92 5.38 16.16
N ASN A 285 35.75 5.79 15.65
CA ASN A 285 35.20 7.08 16.11
C ASN A 285 34.24 6.88 17.27
N LYS A 286 34.76 7.12 18.50
CA LYS A 286 34.00 6.80 19.73
C LYS A 286 32.89 7.84 19.97
N VAL A 287 33.15 9.04 19.65
CA VAL A 287 32.15 10.11 19.90
C VAL A 287 30.93 9.88 18.99
N ALA A 288 31.21 9.56 17.78
CA ALA A 288 30.10 9.34 16.83
C ALA A 288 29.35 8.04 17.16
N ALA A 289 30.05 7.02 17.65
CA ALA A 289 29.39 5.74 18.06
C ALA A 289 28.53 5.94 19.29
N LEU A 290 29.04 6.75 20.19
CA LEU A 290 28.26 7.01 21.42
C LEU A 290 27.00 7.83 21.11
N ALA A 291 27.17 8.82 20.29
CA ALA A 291 26.00 9.64 19.93
C ALA A 291 24.94 8.78 19.22
N ALA A 292 25.39 7.91 18.30
CA ALA A 292 24.43 7.05 17.56
C ALA A 292 23.75 6.04 18.51
N LEU A 293 24.47 5.53 19.46
CA LEU A 293 23.90 4.55 20.42
C LEU A 293 22.91 5.22 21.37
N LYS A 294 23.32 6.47 21.70
CA LYS A 294 22.35 7.19 22.57
C LYS A 294 21.04 7.45 21.82
N SER A 295 21.17 7.87 20.63
CA SER A 295 19.95 8.12 19.82
C SER A 295 19.17 6.81 19.59
N LYS A 296 19.93 5.74 19.38
CA LYS A 296 19.25 4.43 19.21
C LYS A 296 18.47 4.06 20.48
N LYS A 297 19.05 4.23 21.59
CA LYS A 297 18.36 3.84 22.84
C LYS A 297 17.14 4.71 23.10
N MET A 298 17.22 5.92 22.81
CA MET A 298 16.04 6.78 22.96
C MET A 298 14.91 6.33 22.02
N THR A 299 15.33 6.08 20.78
CA THR A 299 14.30 5.63 19.83
C THR A 299 13.72 4.28 20.25
N GLU A 300 14.50 3.34 20.86
CA GLU A 300 13.99 2.04 21.35
C GLU A 300 12.99 2.24 22.50
N ALA A 301 13.37 3.15 23.38
CA ALA A 301 12.42 3.40 24.48
C ALA A 301 11.08 3.91 23.95
N SER A 302 11.18 4.85 22.99
CA SER A 302 9.91 5.34 22.39
C SER A 302 9.16 4.20 21.69
N LEU A 303 9.94 3.38 20.97
CA LEU A 303 9.30 2.23 20.27
C LEU A 303 8.60 1.30 21.27
N GLU A 304 9.23 1.01 22.46
CA GLU A 304 8.61 0.16 23.48
C GLU A 304 7.28 0.75 23.98
N LYS A 305 7.31 2.00 24.26
CA LYS A 305 6.06 2.63 24.71
C LYS A 305 4.96 2.52 23.65
N ARG A 306 5.36 2.64 22.40
CA ARG A 306 4.33 2.59 21.33
C ARG A 306 3.81 1.16 21.16
N PHE A 307 4.71 0.20 21.24
CA PHE A 307 4.24 -1.19 21.16
C PHE A 307 3.26 -1.51 22.29
N ALA A 308 3.62 -1.01 23.50
CA ALA A 308 2.71 -1.27 24.63
C ALA A 308 1.32 -0.67 24.38
N THR A 309 1.33 0.54 23.91
CA THR A 309 0.02 1.17 23.64
C THR A 309 -0.71 0.41 22.52
N LEU A 310 0.01 0.08 21.47
CA LEU A 310 -0.62 -0.68 20.36
C LEU A 310 -1.25 -1.96 20.89
N ASN A 311 -0.54 -2.70 21.72
CA ASN A 311 -1.11 -3.92 22.30
C ASN A 311 -2.39 -3.65 23.08
N GLN A 312 -2.34 -2.58 23.84
CA GLN A 312 -3.57 -2.24 24.58
C GLN A 312 -4.74 -1.94 23.64
N LEU A 313 -4.45 -1.20 22.57
CA LEU A 313 -5.54 -0.86 21.64
C LEU A 313 -6.06 -2.12 20.93
N GLU A 314 -5.17 -3.05 20.56
CA GLU A 314 -5.62 -4.30 19.87
C GLU A 314 -6.45 -5.16 20.83
N ASP A 315 -6.03 -5.15 22.08
CA ASP A 315 -6.84 -5.87 23.07
C ASP A 315 -8.26 -5.29 23.17
N VAL A 316 -8.30 -3.97 23.19
CA VAL A 316 -9.63 -3.33 23.26
C VAL A 316 -10.43 -3.68 22.00
N ALA A 317 -9.76 -3.64 20.86
CA ALA A 317 -10.47 -3.99 19.60
C ALA A 317 -10.99 -5.42 19.66
N ALA A 318 -10.15 -6.33 20.18
CA ALA A 318 -10.57 -7.74 20.30
C ALA A 318 -11.78 -7.89 21.24
N ARG A 319 -11.71 -7.18 22.33
CA ARG A 319 -12.83 -7.25 23.28
C ARG A 319 -14.12 -6.69 22.68
N ILE A 320 -14.02 -5.59 21.88
CA ILE A 320 -15.21 -5.02 21.21
C ILE A 320 -15.76 -6.02 20.20
N GLN A 321 -14.81 -6.64 19.49
CA GLN A 321 -15.27 -7.63 18.50
C GLN A 321 -15.96 -8.81 19.19
N GLU A 322 -15.35 -9.33 20.29
CA GLU A 322 -15.96 -10.42 21.07
C GLU A 322 -17.34 -10.01 21.64
N ALA A 323 -17.37 -8.80 22.28
CA ALA A 323 -18.65 -8.32 22.82
C ALA A 323 -19.73 -8.26 21.74
N ARG A 324 -19.34 -8.01 20.58
CA ARG A 324 -20.35 -7.90 19.50
C ARG A 324 -20.71 -9.28 18.97
N ASP A 325 -19.67 -10.13 18.79
CA ASP A 325 -19.96 -11.53 18.44
C ASP A 325 -20.88 -12.19 19.48
N ASN A 326 -20.65 -11.85 20.78
CA ASN A 326 -21.47 -12.40 21.89
C ASN A 326 -22.87 -11.77 21.93
N VAL A 327 -23.04 -10.40 21.55
CA VAL A 327 -24.38 -9.78 21.39
C VAL A 327 -25.11 -10.48 20.23
N GLN A 328 -24.39 -10.92 19.09
CA GLN A 328 -25.00 -11.66 17.97
C GLN A 328 -25.41 -13.07 18.41
N LEU A 329 -24.78 -13.72 19.50
CA LEU A 329 -25.20 -15.00 20.10
C LEU A 329 -26.24 -14.78 21.21
N VAL A 330 -26.23 -13.52 21.84
CA VAL A 330 -27.15 -13.13 22.93
C VAL A 330 -28.45 -12.58 22.31
N SER A 331 -28.44 -12.04 20.98
CA SER A 331 -29.66 -11.62 20.26
C SER A 331 -30.46 -12.84 19.82
N VAL A 332 -29.73 -14.05 19.60
CA VAL A 332 -30.42 -15.34 19.38
C VAL A 332 -30.82 -15.95 20.73
N MET A 333 -30.20 -15.38 21.87
CA MET A 333 -30.59 -15.82 23.23
C MET A 333 -31.48 -14.77 23.90
N GLU A 334 -31.58 -13.43 23.42
CA GLU A 334 -32.44 -12.29 23.83
C GLU A 334 -33.85 -12.49 23.27
N ALA A 335 -34.06 -13.49 22.30
CA ALA A 335 -35.42 -14.08 22.22
C ALA A 335 -35.75 -14.91 23.45
N SER A 336 -34.84 -14.85 24.48
CA SER A 336 -35.18 -15.52 25.75
C SER A 336 -34.88 -14.59 26.94
N ALA A 337 -35.05 -13.09 27.00
CA ALA A 337 -35.83 -12.40 28.05
C ALA A 337 -34.89 -11.86 29.14
N GLY A 338 -34.14 -10.64 29.10
CA GLY A 338 -34.15 -9.79 30.32
C GLY A 338 -32.76 -9.69 30.95
N ALA A 339 -31.65 -9.97 30.30
CA ALA A 339 -30.31 -9.96 30.94
C ALA A 339 -29.43 -8.89 30.28
N LEU A 340 -29.93 -7.97 29.32
CA LEU A 340 -29.14 -6.96 28.57
C LEU A 340 -29.32 -5.58 29.21
N LYS A 341 -29.88 -5.43 30.31
CA LYS A 341 -29.98 -4.12 31.00
C LYS A 341 -28.85 -3.98 32.03
N GLY A 342 -27.99 -4.95 32.15
CA GLY A 342 -26.90 -4.96 33.16
C GLY A 342 -25.52 -4.88 32.50
N LEU A 343 -25.44 -4.93 31.13
CA LEU A 343 -24.12 -4.94 30.46
C LEU A 343 -23.85 -3.56 29.83
N ASN A 344 -24.80 -2.57 29.72
CA ASN A 344 -24.66 -1.14 29.39
C ASN A 344 -24.04 -0.35 30.54
N GLU A 345 -23.84 -0.95 31.69
CA GLU A 345 -23.32 -0.26 32.89
C GLU A 345 -21.92 -0.78 33.25
N LYS A 346 -21.33 -1.89 32.57
CA LYS A 346 -20.05 -2.46 33.01
C LYS A 346 -19.01 -2.35 31.89
N VAL A 347 -19.36 -1.74 30.60
CA VAL A 347 -18.35 -1.58 29.53
C VAL A 347 -18.33 -0.11 29.10
N GLY A 348 -18.76 0.85 29.87
CA GLY A 348 -18.61 2.29 29.62
C GLY A 348 -18.99 2.69 28.19
N GLY A 349 -20.13 2.34 27.57
CA GLY A 349 -20.88 2.86 26.40
C GLY A 349 -19.95 3.43 25.32
N ALA A 350 -20.16 3.26 23.95
CA ALA A 350 -19.65 3.83 22.68
C ALA A 350 -19.24 5.30 22.84
N ASP A 351 -19.76 6.03 23.81
CA ASP A 351 -19.43 7.45 24.10
C ASP A 351 -18.10 7.56 24.85
N ARG A 352 -17.67 6.63 25.61
CA ARG A 352 -16.39 6.65 26.36
C ARG A 352 -15.23 6.17 25.49
N VAL A 353 -15.59 5.23 24.54
CA VAL A 353 -14.50 4.75 23.64
C VAL A 353 -14.12 5.85 22.65
N GLY A 354 -15.20 6.52 22.11
CA GLY A 354 -14.92 7.68 21.22
C GLY A 354 -14.11 8.76 21.92
N ASP A 355 -14.39 9.12 23.13
CA ASP A 355 -13.67 10.15 23.90
C ASP A 355 -12.23 9.71 24.22
N VAL A 356 -12.06 8.44 24.49
CA VAL A 356 -10.71 7.94 24.82
C VAL A 356 -9.84 7.93 23.55
N VAL A 357 -10.52 7.54 22.45
CA VAL A 357 -9.77 7.55 21.19
C VAL A 357 -9.41 9.00 20.79
N ASP A 358 -10.38 9.88 20.97
CA ASP A 358 -10.09 11.31 20.66
C ASP A 358 -9.02 11.87 21.60
N ARG A 359 -9.08 11.53 22.82
CA ARG A 359 -8.04 11.99 23.78
C ARG A 359 -6.68 11.36 23.44
N LEU A 360 -6.78 10.13 23.00
CA LEU A 360 -5.51 9.46 22.65
C LEU A 360 -4.94 10.07 21.36
N ARG A 361 -5.78 10.46 20.44
CA ARG A 361 -5.32 11.17 19.23
C ARG A 361 -4.73 12.54 19.57
N GLU A 362 -5.40 13.22 20.47
CA GLU A 362 -4.86 14.52 20.92
C GLU A 362 -3.54 14.35 21.67
N GLN A 363 -3.45 13.39 22.42
CA GLN A 363 -2.16 13.16 23.11
C GLN A 363 -1.09 12.69 22.09
N MET A 364 -1.67 12.17 21.04
CA MET A 364 -0.70 11.62 20.08
C MET A 364 -0.47 12.61 18.94
N GLY A 365 -1.61 13.53 18.47
CA GLY A 365 -1.56 14.67 17.53
C GLY A 365 -0.65 15.79 18.02
N GLU A 366 -0.05 15.70 19.23
CA GLU A 366 1.07 16.52 19.72
C GLU A 366 2.40 15.79 19.55
N VAL A 367 2.55 15.00 18.45
CA VAL A 367 3.92 14.42 18.45
C VAL A 367 4.39 14.31 17.00
N ASP A 368 4.51 15.39 16.16
CA ASP A 368 5.73 15.45 15.32
C ASP A 368 7.00 15.30 16.17
N GLU A 369 7.02 14.33 17.04
CA GLU A 369 8.08 14.00 18.02
C GLU A 369 9.30 13.43 17.30
N VAL A 370 9.06 13.07 15.90
CA VAL A 370 10.31 12.59 15.26
C VAL A 370 11.23 13.79 14.98
N GLY A 371 10.65 15.02 14.81
CA GLY A 371 11.41 16.28 14.70
C GLY A 371 11.68 16.91 16.08
N LYS A 372 10.87 16.56 17.08
CA LYS A 372 11.01 17.13 18.44
C LYS A 372 11.93 16.24 19.30
N ILE A 373 12.01 14.94 18.97
CA ILE A 373 12.94 14.07 19.74
C ILE A 373 14.37 14.44 19.35
N ILE A 374 14.52 15.06 18.11
CA ILE A 374 15.86 15.55 17.72
C ILE A 374 16.06 16.98 18.20
N SER A 375 14.94 17.79 18.52
CA SER A 375 15.04 19.24 18.83
C SER A 375 14.78 19.49 20.31
N GLU A 376 14.37 18.49 21.12
CA GLU A 376 14.08 18.86 22.53
C GLU A 376 15.11 18.19 23.45
N ALA A 377 16.36 18.54 23.53
CA ALA A 377 17.42 18.45 24.55
C ALA A 377 16.89 18.79 25.95
N GLY A 378 15.52 18.68 26.27
CA GLY A 378 15.30 19.12 27.68
C GLY A 378 14.12 18.38 28.29
N ALA A 379 13.54 17.22 27.55
CA ALA A 379 12.57 16.36 28.29
C ALA A 379 12.72 14.92 27.81
N ALA A 380 13.93 14.45 27.46
CA ALA A 380 14.22 13.10 26.92
C ALA A 380 14.28 12.08 28.08
N PRO A 381 13.64 10.90 27.97
CA PRO A 381 13.91 9.76 28.88
C PRO A 381 15.39 9.66 29.24
N VAL A 382 15.83 10.16 30.42
CA VAL A 382 17.20 10.01 30.97
C VAL A 382 17.79 8.67 30.52
N VAL A 383 18.33 8.67 29.29
CA VAL A 383 19.03 7.44 28.84
C VAL A 383 20.15 7.12 29.84
N ASP A 384 20.05 5.93 30.38
CA ASP A 384 21.11 5.46 31.29
C ASP A 384 22.46 5.39 30.57
N GLU A 385 23.35 6.35 30.90
CA GLU A 385 24.67 6.50 30.24
C GLU A 385 25.54 5.27 30.51
N PHE A 386 25.25 4.56 31.53
CA PHE A 386 26.02 3.33 31.84
C PHE A 386 25.67 2.20 30.86
N GLU A 387 24.48 2.13 30.55
CA GLU A 387 24.06 1.07 29.60
C GLU A 387 24.62 1.34 28.20
N VAL A 388 24.68 2.57 27.77
CA VAL A 388 25.21 2.91 26.43
C VAL A 388 26.71 2.63 26.39
N ASP A 389 27.35 2.94 27.50
CA ASP A 389 28.82 2.69 27.55
C ASP A 389 29.12 1.19 27.52
N GLU A 390 28.37 0.47 28.23
CA GLU A 390 28.55 -0.99 28.21
C GLU A 390 28.34 -1.56 26.79
N GLU A 391 27.26 -1.03 26.15
CA GLU A 391 27.00 -1.51 24.78
C GLU A 391 28.14 -1.12 23.82
N LEU A 392 28.67 0.03 23.97
CA LEU A 392 29.80 0.44 23.12
C LEU A 392 31.01 -0.46 23.36
N GLU A 393 31.21 -0.72 24.67
CA GLU A 393 32.37 -1.58 25.00
C GLU A 393 32.19 -2.98 24.39
N ALA A 394 31.06 -3.48 24.50
CA ALA A 394 30.78 -4.79 23.88
C ALA A 394 31.00 -4.75 22.36
N MET A 395 30.55 -3.66 21.67
CA MET A 395 30.73 -3.58 20.20
C MET A 395 32.21 -3.45 19.84
N GLU A 396 32.93 -2.76 20.65
CA GLU A 396 34.37 -2.61 20.38
C GLU A 396 35.10 -3.94 20.57
N ARG A 397 34.67 -4.64 21.63
CA ARG A 397 35.29 -5.97 21.84
C ARG A 397 35.00 -6.90 20.63
N GLU A 398 33.77 -6.90 20.23
CA GLU A 398 33.41 -7.76 19.09
C GLU A 398 34.20 -7.38 17.84
N GLU A 399 34.35 -6.09 17.62
CA GLU A 399 35.11 -5.67 16.43
C GLU A 399 36.59 -6.05 16.56
N ARG A 400 37.09 -5.92 17.77
CA ARG A 400 38.51 -6.30 17.96
C ARG A 400 38.69 -7.81 17.70
N GLU A 401 37.76 -8.58 18.23
CA GLU A 401 37.84 -10.03 17.99
C GLU A 401 37.73 -10.33 16.49
N LYS A 402 36.91 -9.62 15.78
CA LYS A 402 36.77 -9.85 14.33
C LYS A 402 38.06 -9.49 13.58
N VAL A 403 38.64 -8.37 13.97
CA VAL A 403 39.88 -7.96 13.30
C VAL A 403 40.99 -8.98 13.60
N GLU A 404 41.03 -9.45 14.85
CA GLU A 404 42.06 -10.43 15.21
C GLU A 404 41.85 -11.76 14.47
N ALA A 405 40.63 -12.16 14.36
CA ALA A 405 40.32 -13.40 13.60
C ALA A 405 40.70 -13.24 12.12
N ALA A 406 40.38 -12.07 11.55
CA ALA A 406 40.74 -11.86 10.13
C ALA A 406 42.27 -11.86 9.96
N GLU A 407 42.97 -11.28 10.92
CA GLU A 407 44.45 -11.26 10.83
C GLU A 407 45.01 -12.69 10.99
N ARG A 408 44.40 -13.45 11.88
CA ARG A 408 44.84 -14.85 12.05
C ARG A 408 44.60 -15.66 10.76
N LYS A 409 43.49 -15.46 10.16
CA LYS A 409 43.21 -16.17 8.90
C LYS A 409 44.19 -15.74 7.80
N GLU A 410 44.46 -14.47 7.74
CA GLU A 410 45.42 -14.00 6.74
C GLU A 410 46.83 -14.55 7.02
N ARG A 411 47.22 -14.61 8.27
CA ARG A 411 48.54 -15.16 8.61
C ARG A 411 48.62 -16.66 8.26
N GLU A 412 47.58 -17.36 8.55
CA GLU A 412 47.56 -18.80 8.21
C GLU A 412 47.60 -19.00 6.69
N ALA A 413 46.89 -18.19 5.94
CA ALA A 413 46.92 -18.27 4.47
C ALA A 413 48.31 -17.94 3.92
N ARG A 414 48.96 -16.93 4.55
CA ARG A 414 50.32 -16.57 4.07
C ARG A 414 51.31 -17.70 4.37
N GLU A 415 51.19 -18.30 5.54
CA GLU A 415 52.10 -19.41 5.90
C GLU A 415 51.87 -20.63 4.99
N GLU A 416 50.66 -20.88 4.64
CA GLU A 416 50.36 -22.00 3.71
C GLU A 416 50.91 -21.72 2.31
N ARG A 417 50.84 -20.49 1.86
CA ARG A 417 51.41 -20.14 0.53
C ARG A 417 52.93 -20.27 0.54
N GLU A 418 53.52 -19.80 1.67
CA GLU A 418 55.00 -19.90 1.75
C GLU A 418 55.43 -21.37 1.84
N ALA A 419 54.70 -22.21 2.59
CA ALA A 419 55.02 -23.65 2.69
C ALA A 419 54.85 -24.35 1.34
N GLU A 420 53.78 -23.95 0.61
CA GLU A 420 53.58 -24.52 -0.75
C GLU A 420 54.71 -24.10 -1.69
N GLU A 421 55.14 -22.82 -1.61
CA GLU A 421 56.25 -22.35 -2.45
C GLU A 421 57.56 -23.07 -2.09
N THR A 422 57.82 -23.23 -0.81
CA THR A 422 59.03 -23.97 -0.39
C THR A 422 58.97 -25.43 -0.86
N ARG A 423 57.79 -26.04 -0.74
CA ARG A 423 57.61 -27.43 -1.23
C ARG A 423 57.85 -27.50 -2.76
N ARG A 424 57.37 -26.56 -3.47
CA ARG A 424 57.58 -26.53 -4.93
C ARG A 424 59.06 -26.31 -5.26
N ARG A 425 59.79 -25.45 -4.50
CA ARG A 425 61.24 -25.22 -4.72
C ARG A 425 62.04 -26.50 -4.44
N LEU A 426 61.68 -27.15 -3.29
CA LEU A 426 62.42 -28.39 -2.94
C LEU A 426 62.13 -29.48 -3.97
N GLU A 427 60.89 -29.57 -4.50
CA GLU A 427 60.57 -30.54 -5.57
C GLU A 427 61.30 -30.20 -6.88
N ALA A 428 61.46 -28.97 -7.22
CA ALA A 428 62.21 -28.55 -8.42
C ALA A 428 63.72 -28.84 -8.24
N GLU A 429 64.27 -28.65 -6.99
CA GLU A 429 65.69 -28.94 -6.71
C GLU A 429 65.94 -30.46 -6.72
N MET A 430 65.01 -31.27 -6.24
CA MET A 430 65.14 -32.75 -6.27
C MET A 430 64.99 -33.27 -7.69
N ALA A 431 64.29 -32.61 -8.55
CA ALA A 431 64.16 -32.99 -9.98
C ALA A 431 65.42 -32.60 -10.75
N ASP A 432 66.25 -31.65 -10.32
CA ASP A 432 67.52 -31.22 -10.95
C ASP A 432 68.68 -32.11 -10.49
N LEU A 433 68.51 -32.87 -9.34
CA LEU A 433 69.60 -33.77 -8.88
C LEU A 433 69.37 -35.18 -9.41
N LYS A 434 68.30 -35.39 -10.28
CA LYS A 434 68.20 -36.71 -10.91
C LYS A 434 68.42 -36.59 -12.42
N THR A 435 69.77 -36.32 -12.90
CA THR A 435 70.11 -36.82 -14.25
C THR A 435 71.08 -38.00 -14.12
N PRO A 436 70.97 -39.08 -15.10
CA PRO A 436 70.98 -40.55 -15.17
C PRO A 436 72.39 -41.10 -15.42
N VAL A 437 73.07 -41.67 -14.45
CA VAL A 437 74.21 -42.51 -14.92
C VAL A 437 73.84 -43.98 -14.67
N ALA A 438 73.48 -44.74 -15.89
CA ALA A 438 73.96 -45.86 -16.75
C ALA A 438 74.87 -46.80 -15.96
N GLU A 439 74.42 -47.94 -15.54
CA GLU A 439 74.66 -49.38 -15.31
C GLU A 439 76.10 -49.78 -15.63
N PRO A 440 76.67 -51.14 -15.21
CA PRO A 440 76.73 -52.11 -14.11
C PRO A 440 78.10 -52.80 -14.03
N VAL A 441 78.59 -53.07 -12.79
CA VAL A 441 79.47 -54.25 -12.62
C VAL A 441 79.23 -54.83 -11.22
N ALA A 442 78.69 -56.05 -11.16
CA ALA A 442 78.68 -57.47 -10.74
C ALA A 442 79.56 -57.69 -9.50
N ARG A 443 79.03 -58.14 -8.37
CA ARG A 443 78.74 -59.31 -7.52
C ARG A 443 79.67 -59.33 -6.31
N GLN A 444 79.04 -59.51 -5.11
CA GLN A 444 79.11 -60.71 -4.26
C GLN A 444 78.59 -60.39 -2.85
N ASP A 445 77.53 -61.07 -2.42
CA ASP A 445 76.96 -62.06 -1.47
C ASP A 445 77.10 -61.56 -0.03
N ALA A 446 75.92 -61.16 0.55
CA ALA A 446 75.63 -61.68 1.92
C ALA A 446 74.20 -61.30 2.30
N LYS A 447 73.20 -62.19 2.21
CA LYS A 447 71.98 -62.56 2.94
C LYS A 447 72.07 -62.20 4.43
N SER A 448 71.14 -61.20 4.83
CA SER A 448 70.44 -61.33 6.13
C SER A 448 69.17 -60.46 6.11
N PRO A 449 68.02 -60.87 6.83
CA PRO A 449 66.56 -61.07 6.97
C PRO A 449 65.91 -59.95 7.79
N THR A 450 65.02 -59.09 7.17
CA THR A 450 63.95 -58.68 8.12
C THR A 450 62.85 -57.95 7.35
N GLY A 451 61.98 -58.61 6.68
CA GLY A 451 60.54 -58.47 6.38
C GLY A 451 59.67 -58.99 7.53
N GLU A 452 59.90 -58.44 8.72
CA GLU A 452 58.83 -58.74 9.70
C GLU A 452 58.70 -57.58 10.69
N THR A 453 58.58 -56.34 10.23
CA THR A 453 58.06 -55.37 11.23
C THR A 453 57.11 -54.40 10.53
N ALA A 454 56.42 -54.86 9.47
CA ALA A 454 55.37 -53.93 8.99
C ALA A 454 54.03 -54.67 8.93
N GLU A 455 54.03 -55.92 9.55
CA GLU A 455 52.69 -56.56 9.61
C GLU A 455 52.32 -56.84 11.08
N SER A 456 53.02 -56.20 12.09
CA SER A 456 52.64 -56.35 13.51
C SER A 456 52.23 -55.00 14.10
N LEU A 457 52.11 -53.90 13.25
CA LEU A 457 51.56 -52.65 13.83
C LEU A 457 50.21 -52.32 13.21
N GLU A 458 49.82 -53.18 12.19
CA GLU A 458 48.48 -53.00 11.57
C GLU A 458 47.47 -53.98 12.18
N ARG A 459 47.97 -54.92 13.12
CA ARG A 459 47.01 -55.82 13.80
C ARG A 459 46.80 -55.39 15.26
N MET A 460 47.49 -54.22 15.68
CA MET A 460 47.23 -53.74 17.06
C MET A 460 46.33 -52.51 17.03
N GLY A 461 46.01 -51.94 15.81
CA GLY A 461 45.12 -50.75 15.74
C GLY A 461 43.68 -51.16 15.35
N LEU A 462 43.51 -52.46 15.03
CA LEU A 462 42.14 -52.86 14.63
C LEU A 462 41.48 -53.68 15.74
N GLU A 463 42.21 -53.97 16.93
CA GLU A 463 41.57 -54.66 18.08
C GLU A 463 41.20 -53.66 19.17
N GLU A 464 41.49 -52.29 18.98
CA GLU A 464 41.09 -51.26 19.98
C GLU A 464 39.88 -50.46 19.49
N ARG A 465 39.45 -50.73 18.23
CA ARG A 465 38.26 -50.04 17.68
C ARG A 465 37.06 -50.98 17.67
N GLU A 466 37.22 -52.30 18.12
CA GLU A 466 36.07 -53.23 18.23
C GLU A 466 35.72 -53.50 19.69
N ARG A 467 36.42 -52.87 20.75
CA ARG A 467 36.06 -53.01 22.18
C ARG A 467 35.42 -51.71 22.69
N GLU A 468 35.14 -50.69 21.81
CA GLU A 468 34.45 -49.47 22.31
C GLU A 468 33.06 -49.36 21.68
N ARG A 469 32.57 -50.40 20.91
CA ARG A 469 31.20 -50.40 20.36
C ARG A 469 30.33 -51.42 21.10
N GLU A 470 30.74 -51.94 22.36
CA GLU A 470 29.73 -52.74 23.11
C GLU A 470 29.63 -52.22 24.54
N LYS A 471 29.32 -50.94 24.75
CA LYS A 471 28.82 -50.67 26.12
C LYS A 471 27.36 -50.18 26.04
N PRO A 472 26.35 -50.88 26.76
CA PRO A 472 24.93 -50.47 26.82
C PRO A 472 24.74 -49.27 27.76
N MET A 473 24.03 -48.19 27.18
CA MET A 473 23.33 -47.00 27.70
C MET A 473 22.62 -47.30 29.02
N PRO A 474 22.87 -46.49 30.12
CA PRO A 474 21.98 -46.71 31.29
C PRO A 474 20.74 -45.81 31.23
N ALA A 475 19.49 -46.52 31.31
CA ALA A 475 18.13 -46.23 31.80
C ALA A 475 18.15 -45.47 33.13
N GLN A 476 17.60 -44.18 33.09
CA GLN A 476 16.55 -43.38 33.75
C GLN A 476 16.96 -41.90 33.74
#